data_AF-A0A974B2N4-F1
#
_entry.id   AF-A0A974B2N4-F1
#
_cell.length_a   1.000
_cell.length_b   1.000
_cell.length_c   1.000
_cell.angle_alpha   90.00
_cell.angle_beta   90.00
_cell.angle_gamma   90.00
#
_symmetry.space_group_name_H-M   'P 1'
#
loop_
_entity.id
_entity.type
_entity.pdbx_description
1 polymer ?
#
loop_
_entity_poly.entity_id
_entity_poly.type
_entity_poly.pdbx_seq_one_letter_code
_entity_poly.pdbx_strand_id
1 'polypeptide(L)'
;TDASGNPPPTYHVPLTYHGTPLHGADHALIGTAEHGVLGQRWIYDGAHDPVLVTQLLHAILGHAQPQAQNLSNTPDHSVTHHYSGTINPATRITSTVVTNTPDGTHLTLHTTTAHPHSEPTTPLTLRITRTLHPTDHSPTHPTHPHGHITTQWRTPHHTENRGPLAVVCD
;
A
#
# COMPACT_ATOMS: atom_id res chain seq x y z
N THR A 1 2.63 -12.70 12.13
CA THR A 1 1.64 -12.72 13.22
C THR A 1 2.38 -12.61 14.52
N ASP A 2 1.93 -11.73 15.39
CA ASP A 2 2.48 -11.61 16.74
C ASP A 2 1.73 -12.58 17.66
N ALA A 3 2.44 -13.58 18.19
CA ALA A 3 1.86 -14.62 19.05
C ALA A 3 1.58 -14.14 20.48
N SER A 4 1.96 -12.91 20.84
CA SER A 4 1.75 -12.36 22.19
C SER A 4 0.33 -11.83 22.42
N GLY A 5 -0.42 -11.50 21.36
CA GLY A 5 -1.81 -11.05 21.43
C GLY A 5 -2.83 -12.19 21.49
N ASN A 6 -4.03 -11.92 22.01
CA ASN A 6 -5.16 -12.87 22.00
C ASN A 6 -6.44 -12.21 21.44
N PRO A 7 -6.86 -12.54 20.20
CA PRO A 7 -6.18 -13.43 19.26
C PRO A 7 -4.87 -12.81 18.71
N PRO A 8 -3.90 -13.62 18.23
CA PRO A 8 -2.64 -13.13 17.66
C PRO A 8 -2.88 -12.17 16.48
N PRO A 9 -2.49 -10.88 16.56
CA PRO A 9 -2.73 -9.95 15.46
C PRO A 9 -1.85 -10.29 14.25
N THR A 10 -2.42 -10.09 13.07
CA THR A 10 -1.68 -10.18 11.80
C THR A 10 -1.34 -8.78 11.32
N TYR A 11 -0.08 -8.56 10.98
CA TYR A 11 0.39 -7.26 10.51
C TYR A 11 0.67 -7.29 9.01
N HIS A 12 0.23 -6.24 8.33
CA HIS A 12 0.58 -5.95 6.95
C HIS A 12 1.70 -4.90 6.93
N VAL A 13 2.83 -5.28 6.34
CA VAL A 13 4.02 -4.45 6.24
C VAL A 13 4.44 -4.38 4.76
N PRO A 14 4.00 -3.35 4.01
CA PRO A 14 4.53 -3.09 2.68
C PRO A 14 6.02 -2.81 2.77
N LEU A 15 6.81 -3.53 1.99
CA LEU A 15 8.26 -3.35 1.93
C LEU A 15 8.66 -3.01 0.51
N THR A 16 9.62 -2.10 0.40
CA THR A 16 10.38 -1.88 -0.83
C THR A 16 11.84 -2.18 -0.57
N TYR A 17 12.57 -2.53 -1.63
CA TYR A 17 14.02 -2.59 -1.58
C TYR A 17 14.64 -1.89 -2.78
N HIS A 18 15.75 -1.21 -2.53
CA HIS A 18 16.51 -0.47 -3.55
C HIS A 18 17.94 -0.99 -3.65
N GLY A 19 18.58 -0.75 -4.80
CA GLY A 19 19.98 -1.08 -5.03
C GLY A 19 20.97 -0.01 -4.51
N THR A 20 20.45 1.09 -3.98
CA THR A 20 21.18 2.18 -3.32
C THR A 20 20.28 2.78 -2.24
N PRO A 21 20.82 3.54 -1.25
CA PRO A 21 19.99 4.27 -0.31
C PRO A 21 18.99 5.20 -1.02
N LEU A 22 17.76 5.27 -0.51
CA LEU A 22 16.72 6.19 -0.96
C LEU A 22 16.89 7.54 -0.26
N HIS A 23 17.18 8.59 -1.03
CA HIS A 23 17.41 9.94 -0.50
C HIS A 23 16.19 10.49 0.24
N GLY A 24 16.40 10.96 1.49
CA GLY A 24 15.35 11.59 2.30
C GLY A 24 14.38 10.60 2.95
N ALA A 25 14.68 9.30 2.90
CA ALA A 25 13.87 8.24 3.50
C ALA A 25 14.61 7.50 4.63
N ASP A 26 15.67 8.10 5.21
CA ASP A 26 16.49 7.47 6.25
C ASP A 26 15.67 7.04 7.47
N HIS A 27 14.64 7.81 7.84
CA HIS A 27 13.72 7.49 8.94
C HIS A 27 12.85 6.27 8.68
N ALA A 28 12.71 5.85 7.42
CA ALA A 28 11.94 4.69 6.99
C ALA A 28 12.81 3.47 6.66
N LEU A 29 14.14 3.58 6.79
CA LEU A 29 15.05 2.46 6.58
C LEU A 29 14.85 1.43 7.69
N ILE A 30 14.42 0.24 7.31
CA ILE A 30 14.27 -0.91 8.23
C ILE A 30 15.61 -1.62 8.39
N GLY A 31 16.37 -1.74 7.29
CA GLY A 31 17.68 -2.38 7.31
C GLY A 31 18.27 -2.61 5.93
N THR A 32 19.34 -3.41 5.89
CA THR A 32 19.98 -3.82 4.63
C THR A 32 20.13 -5.34 4.57
N ALA A 33 20.22 -5.89 3.36
CA ALA A 33 20.41 -7.31 3.12
C ALA A 33 21.30 -7.57 1.89
N GLU A 34 22.11 -8.62 1.90
CA GLU A 34 22.87 -9.08 0.74
C GLU A 34 22.04 -10.04 -0.11
N HIS A 35 21.68 -9.63 -1.31
CA HIS A 35 21.01 -10.51 -2.28
C HIS A 35 22.07 -11.19 -3.16
N GLY A 36 22.11 -12.53 -3.19
CA GLY A 36 23.20 -13.27 -3.87
C GLY A 36 23.40 -12.95 -5.36
N VAL A 37 22.38 -12.44 -6.05
CA VAL A 37 22.46 -12.00 -7.46
C VAL A 37 22.53 -10.47 -7.62
N LEU A 38 21.91 -9.73 -6.70
CA LEU A 38 21.71 -8.28 -6.89
C LEU A 38 22.71 -7.48 -6.03
N GLY A 39 23.43 -8.10 -5.11
CA GLY A 39 24.27 -7.43 -4.12
C GLY A 39 23.44 -6.76 -3.02
N GLN A 40 24.04 -5.77 -2.35
CA GLN A 40 23.42 -5.06 -1.23
C GLN A 40 22.07 -4.43 -1.61
N ARG A 41 21.11 -4.55 -0.69
CA ARG A 41 19.75 -4.03 -0.80
C ARG A 41 19.42 -3.21 0.45
N TRP A 42 18.78 -2.06 0.25
CA TRP A 42 18.24 -1.21 1.33
C TRP A 42 16.74 -1.41 1.39
N ILE A 43 16.24 -1.85 2.54
CA ILE A 43 14.84 -2.25 2.75
C ILE A 43 14.14 -1.16 3.55
N TYR A 44 13.04 -0.65 3.03
CA TYR A 44 12.28 0.46 3.63
C TYR A 44 10.86 0.05 3.99
N ASP A 45 10.26 0.76 4.95
CA ASP A 45 8.81 0.79 5.08
C ASP A 45 8.22 1.48 3.85
N GLY A 46 7.54 0.69 3.02
CA GLY A 46 7.08 1.12 1.72
C GLY A 46 6.06 2.26 1.75
N ALA A 47 5.42 2.53 2.89
CA ALA A 47 4.54 3.69 3.03
C ALA A 47 5.27 5.03 2.86
N HIS A 48 6.60 5.05 3.03
CA HIS A 48 7.45 6.23 2.83
C HIS A 48 8.17 6.20 1.48
N ASP A 49 7.93 5.20 0.64
CA ASP A 49 8.56 5.06 -0.67
C ASP A 49 7.63 5.57 -1.78
N PRO A 50 8.01 6.63 -2.52
CA PRO A 50 7.17 7.20 -3.57
C PRO A 50 6.86 6.19 -4.69
N VAL A 51 7.74 5.19 -4.93
CA VAL A 51 7.48 4.14 -5.90
C VAL A 51 6.32 3.26 -5.44
N LEU A 52 6.33 2.80 -4.19
CA LEU A 52 5.22 1.98 -3.69
C LEU A 52 3.92 2.78 -3.63
N VAL A 53 3.95 4.02 -3.13
CA VAL A 53 2.75 4.85 -3.04
C VAL A 53 2.12 5.06 -4.42
N THR A 54 2.94 5.35 -5.44
CA THR A 54 2.46 5.51 -6.82
C THR A 54 1.89 4.21 -7.38
N GLN A 55 2.60 3.09 -7.24
CA GLN A 55 2.15 1.81 -7.78
C GLN A 55 0.92 1.27 -7.05
N LEU A 56 0.80 1.51 -5.74
CA LEU A 56 -0.37 1.14 -4.95
C LEU A 56 -1.60 1.94 -5.38
N LEU A 57 -1.47 3.25 -5.59
CA LEU A 57 -2.54 4.06 -6.17
C LEU A 57 -2.92 3.55 -7.55
N HIS A 58 -1.95 3.33 -8.44
CA HIS A 58 -2.21 2.77 -9.77
C HIS A 58 -2.90 1.41 -9.73
N ALA A 59 -2.53 0.53 -8.79
CA ALA A 59 -3.17 -0.77 -8.65
C ALA A 59 -4.65 -0.64 -8.24
N ILE A 60 -4.96 0.30 -7.34
CA ILE A 60 -6.35 0.61 -6.96
C ILE A 60 -7.13 1.17 -8.16
N LEU A 61 -6.51 2.05 -8.95
CA LEU A 61 -7.10 2.63 -10.17
C LEU A 61 -7.17 1.65 -11.36
N GLY A 62 -6.63 0.43 -11.23
CA GLY A 62 -6.59 -0.56 -12.32
C GLY A 62 -5.53 -0.29 -13.39
N HIS A 63 -4.54 0.57 -13.11
CA HIS A 63 -3.43 0.92 -13.99
C HIS A 63 -2.13 0.14 -13.72
N ALA A 64 -2.06 -0.61 -12.61
CA ALA A 64 -0.97 -1.51 -12.31
C ALA A 64 -1.50 -2.92 -11.98
N GLN A 65 -0.92 -3.95 -12.61
CA GLN A 65 -1.35 -5.33 -12.45
C GLN A 65 -0.60 -6.01 -11.30
N PRO A 66 -1.28 -6.50 -10.23
CA PRO A 66 -0.66 -7.29 -9.18
C PRO A 66 0.03 -8.53 -9.74
N GLN A 67 1.21 -8.87 -9.19
CA GLN A 67 2.01 -10.02 -9.60
C GLN A 67 2.04 -11.07 -8.50
N ALA A 68 2.05 -12.34 -8.90
CA ALA A 68 2.13 -13.49 -8.01
C ALA A 68 3.45 -13.46 -7.24
N GLN A 69 3.36 -13.62 -5.92
CA GLN A 69 4.49 -13.49 -5.00
C GLN A 69 5.68 -14.40 -5.35
N ASN A 70 5.41 -15.63 -5.80
CA ASN A 70 6.43 -16.67 -6.00
C ASN A 70 6.69 -17.01 -7.47
N LEU A 71 5.99 -16.36 -8.41
CA LEU A 71 6.07 -16.67 -9.83
C LEU A 71 6.35 -15.39 -10.61
N SER A 72 7.53 -15.32 -11.22
CA SER A 72 7.92 -14.16 -12.01
C SER A 72 6.98 -13.94 -13.20
N ASN A 73 6.70 -12.67 -13.52
CA ASN A 73 5.89 -12.24 -14.67
C ASN A 73 4.50 -12.90 -14.74
N THR A 74 3.94 -13.30 -13.59
CA THR A 74 2.65 -13.98 -13.51
C THR A 74 1.68 -13.08 -12.77
N PRO A 75 0.55 -12.68 -13.37
CA PRO A 75 -0.48 -11.92 -12.65
C PRO A 75 -1.03 -12.66 -11.43
N ASP A 76 -1.31 -11.94 -10.35
CA ASP A 76 -2.05 -12.47 -9.20
C ASP A 76 -3.53 -12.11 -9.30
N HIS A 77 -4.33 -13.05 -9.79
CA HIS A 77 -5.78 -12.87 -9.92
C HIS A 77 -6.54 -12.96 -8.59
N SER A 78 -5.87 -13.35 -7.49
CA SER A 78 -6.49 -13.36 -6.16
C SER A 78 -6.57 -11.95 -5.56
N VAL A 79 -5.73 -11.02 -6.06
CA VAL A 79 -5.74 -9.61 -5.70
C VAL A 79 -6.76 -8.89 -6.57
N THR A 80 -7.74 -8.25 -5.93
CA THR A 80 -8.79 -7.52 -6.63
C THR A 80 -8.76 -6.04 -6.25
N HIS A 81 -9.10 -5.18 -7.21
CA HIS A 81 -9.26 -3.75 -6.96
C HIS A 81 -10.71 -3.34 -7.24
N HIS A 82 -11.12 -2.25 -6.64
CA HIS A 82 -12.34 -1.54 -6.95
C HIS A 82 -12.04 -0.05 -6.95
N TYR A 83 -12.58 0.67 -7.92
CA TYR A 83 -12.50 2.13 -7.97
C TYR A 83 -13.77 2.70 -8.63
N SER A 84 -14.36 3.70 -8.00
CA SER A 84 -15.60 4.37 -8.41
C SER A 84 -15.45 5.90 -8.53
N GLY A 85 -14.26 6.44 -8.26
CA GLY A 85 -13.98 7.87 -8.40
C GLY A 85 -13.58 8.29 -9.82
N THR A 86 -13.11 9.53 -9.95
CA THR A 86 -12.80 10.18 -11.24
C THR A 86 -11.34 10.69 -11.34
N ILE A 87 -10.42 10.16 -10.54
CA ILE A 87 -9.00 10.50 -10.59
C ILE A 87 -8.49 10.28 -12.02
N ASN A 88 -7.88 11.34 -12.57
CA ASN A 88 -7.32 11.29 -13.91
C ASN A 88 -6.13 10.31 -13.93
N PRO A 89 -6.03 9.37 -14.89
CA PRO A 89 -4.87 8.49 -15.05
C PRO A 89 -3.53 9.23 -15.24
N ALA A 90 -3.57 10.47 -15.74
CA ALA A 90 -2.39 11.33 -15.89
C ALA A 90 -2.01 12.09 -14.61
N THR A 91 -2.72 11.86 -13.51
CA THR A 91 -2.43 12.44 -12.20
C THR A 91 -1.05 12.00 -11.73
N ARG A 92 -0.23 12.96 -11.29
CA ARG A 92 1.08 12.70 -10.68
C ARG A 92 1.08 13.12 -9.24
N ILE A 93 1.63 12.27 -8.38
CA ILE A 93 1.86 12.60 -6.97
C ILE A 93 3.08 13.52 -6.91
N THR A 94 2.91 14.71 -6.35
CA THR A 94 3.98 15.71 -6.19
C THR A 94 4.60 15.66 -4.80
N SER A 95 3.81 15.31 -3.79
CA SER A 95 4.26 15.15 -2.42
C SER A 95 3.32 14.21 -1.66
N THR A 96 3.83 13.60 -0.60
CA THR A 96 3.09 12.71 0.29
C THR A 96 3.39 13.07 1.74
N VAL A 97 2.34 13.30 2.53
CA VAL A 97 2.45 13.44 3.98
C VAL A 97 2.02 12.14 4.62
N VAL A 98 2.90 11.53 5.42
CA VAL A 98 2.67 10.22 6.04
C VAL A 98 2.34 10.40 7.52
N THR A 99 1.19 9.88 7.94
CA THR A 99 0.74 9.89 9.34
C THR A 99 0.42 8.48 9.80
N ASN A 100 1.09 8.01 10.85
CA ASN A 100 0.74 6.73 11.48
C ASN A 100 -0.43 6.92 12.45
N THR A 101 -1.37 5.99 12.39
CA THR A 101 -2.56 5.93 13.24
C THR A 101 -2.64 4.53 13.88
N PRO A 102 -3.42 4.35 14.97
CA PRO A 102 -3.57 3.03 15.60
C PRO A 102 -4.03 1.93 14.62
N ASP A 103 -4.83 2.29 13.62
CA ASP A 103 -5.45 1.34 12.68
C ASP A 103 -4.66 1.16 11.37
N GLY A 104 -3.62 1.98 11.13
CA GLY A 104 -2.89 1.96 9.86
C GLY A 104 -2.04 3.20 9.60
N THR A 105 -1.56 3.36 8.37
CA THR A 105 -0.81 4.53 7.91
C THR A 105 -1.65 5.32 6.91
N HIS A 106 -1.84 6.62 7.14
CA HIS A 106 -2.59 7.51 6.24
C HIS A 106 -1.60 8.35 5.45
N LEU A 107 -1.81 8.42 4.14
CA LEU A 107 -0.98 9.12 3.19
C LEU A 107 -1.83 10.21 2.54
N THR A 108 -1.54 11.47 2.85
CA THR A 108 -2.15 12.60 2.15
C THR A 108 -1.33 12.89 0.91
N LEU A 109 -1.90 12.59 -0.25
CA LEU A 109 -1.26 12.72 -1.56
C LEU A 109 -1.62 14.07 -2.16
N HIS A 110 -0.62 14.91 -2.33
CA HIS A 110 -0.75 16.11 -3.15
C HIS A 110 -0.53 15.70 -4.60
N THR A 111 -1.47 16.09 -5.46
CA THR A 111 -1.46 15.66 -6.85
C THR A 111 -1.59 16.83 -7.81
N THR A 112 -1.11 16.61 -9.03
CA THR A 112 -1.26 17.55 -10.14
C THR A 112 -1.67 16.78 -11.38
N THR A 113 -2.49 17.40 -12.23
CA THR A 113 -2.77 16.85 -13.57
C THR A 113 -1.82 17.49 -14.58
N ALA A 114 -1.49 16.75 -15.65
CA ALA A 114 -0.44 17.12 -16.60
C ALA A 114 -0.60 18.49 -17.31
N HIS A 115 -1.71 19.21 -17.14
CA HIS A 115 -1.85 20.54 -17.73
C HIS A 115 -1.16 21.60 -16.87
N PRO A 116 -0.26 22.42 -17.44
CA PRO A 116 0.54 23.41 -16.71
C PRO A 116 -0.26 24.59 -16.11
N HIS A 117 -1.58 24.62 -16.30
CA HIS A 117 -2.53 25.58 -15.72
C HIS A 117 -3.67 24.89 -14.94
N SER A 118 -3.47 23.63 -14.54
CA SER A 118 -4.48 22.94 -13.72
C SER A 118 -4.55 23.57 -12.34
N GLU A 119 -5.77 23.85 -11.90
CA GLU A 119 -6.04 24.18 -10.50
C GLU A 119 -5.49 23.08 -9.58
N PRO A 120 -5.05 23.43 -8.36
CA PRO A 120 -4.64 22.45 -7.35
C PRO A 120 -5.75 21.42 -7.18
N THR A 121 -5.42 20.16 -7.44
CA THR A 121 -6.37 19.07 -7.19
C THR A 121 -6.52 18.90 -5.69
N THR A 122 -7.75 18.62 -5.23
CA THR A 122 -8.00 18.27 -3.83
C THR A 122 -7.05 17.14 -3.41
N PRO A 123 -6.38 17.24 -2.25
CA PRO A 123 -5.53 16.17 -1.77
C PRO A 123 -6.31 14.86 -1.68
N LEU A 124 -5.64 13.76 -2.02
CA LEU A 124 -6.23 12.43 -1.95
C LEU A 124 -5.72 11.70 -0.71
N THR A 125 -6.58 11.01 0.03
CA THR A 125 -6.14 10.20 1.16
C THR A 125 -6.01 8.74 0.77
N LEU A 126 -4.79 8.19 0.82
CA LEU A 126 -4.53 6.76 0.70
C LEU A 126 -4.23 6.16 2.07
N ARG A 127 -5.05 5.22 2.53
CA ARG A 127 -4.88 4.54 3.82
C ARG A 127 -4.31 3.14 3.58
N ILE A 128 -3.20 2.81 4.23
CA ILE A 128 -2.62 1.47 4.29
C ILE A 128 -3.06 0.82 5.59
N THR A 129 -3.78 -0.29 5.49
CA THR A 129 -4.16 -1.11 6.65
C THR A 129 -2.92 -1.78 7.20
N ARG A 130 -2.58 -1.57 8.47
CA ARG A 130 -1.40 -2.21 9.12
C ARG A 130 -1.78 -3.40 9.97
N THR A 131 -2.95 -3.36 10.60
CA THR A 131 -3.47 -4.46 11.42
C THR A 131 -4.58 -5.16 10.65
N LEU A 132 -4.35 -6.41 10.29
CA LEU A 132 -5.32 -7.25 9.59
C LEU A 132 -6.11 -8.05 10.62
N HIS A 133 -7.42 -7.81 10.63
CA HIS A 133 -8.35 -8.54 11.48
C HIS A 133 -8.99 -9.67 10.67
N PRO A 134 -8.99 -10.93 11.18
CA PRO A 134 -9.84 -11.98 10.64
C PRO A 134 -11.28 -11.48 10.59
N THR A 135 -11.95 -11.62 9.45
CA THR A 135 -13.31 -11.14 9.29
C THR A 135 -14.25 -11.88 10.22
N ASP A 136 -14.79 -11.18 11.21
CA ASP A 136 -16.19 -11.40 11.62
C ASP A 136 -17.00 -10.09 11.70
N HIS A 137 -16.34 -8.92 11.72
CA HIS A 137 -17.03 -7.65 11.54
C HIS A 137 -16.19 -6.73 10.68
N SER A 138 -16.82 -6.18 9.64
CA SER A 138 -16.26 -5.14 8.81
C SER A 138 -15.51 -4.14 9.70
N PRO A 139 -14.22 -3.85 9.47
CA PRO A 139 -13.67 -2.62 10.02
C PRO A 139 -14.59 -1.50 9.55
N THR A 140 -14.75 -0.44 10.37
CA THR A 140 -15.42 0.81 10.01
C THR A 140 -14.93 1.23 8.64
N HIS A 141 -15.65 0.78 7.62
CA HIS A 141 -15.37 1.13 6.25
C HIS A 141 -15.57 2.64 6.24
N PRO A 142 -14.63 3.43 5.70
CA PRO A 142 -14.96 4.81 5.40
C PRO A 142 -16.30 4.78 4.68
N THR A 143 -17.25 5.61 5.12
CA THR A 143 -18.67 5.45 4.80
C THR A 143 -18.90 5.33 3.29
N HIS A 144 -17.97 5.86 2.48
CA HIS A 144 -17.84 5.60 1.04
C HIS A 144 -16.34 5.61 0.61
N PRO A 145 -15.63 4.47 0.46
CA PRO A 145 -14.31 4.48 -0.18
C PRO A 145 -14.48 4.69 -1.68
N HIS A 146 -13.70 5.60 -2.28
CA HIS A 146 -13.64 5.74 -3.74
C HIS A 146 -12.91 4.58 -4.40
N GLY A 147 -12.05 3.88 -3.66
CA GLY A 147 -11.46 2.64 -4.14
C GLY A 147 -10.70 1.87 -3.08
N HIS A 148 -10.38 0.62 -3.38
CA HIS A 148 -9.60 -0.25 -2.51
C HIS A 148 -8.92 -1.36 -3.29
N ILE A 149 -7.91 -1.98 -2.67
CA ILE A 149 -7.29 -3.22 -3.13
C ILE A 149 -7.39 -4.28 -2.04
N THR A 150 -7.88 -5.48 -2.38
CA THR A 150 -8.02 -6.60 -1.45
C THR A 150 -7.13 -7.76 -1.84
N THR A 151 -6.66 -8.50 -0.84
CA THR A 151 -5.95 -9.77 -1.04
C THR A 151 -6.34 -10.78 0.02
N GLN A 152 -5.84 -12.01 -0.13
CA GLN A 152 -5.90 -13.06 0.86
C GLN A 152 -4.67 -13.07 1.77
N TRP A 153 -4.86 -13.41 3.04
CA TRP A 153 -3.77 -13.79 3.94
C TRP A 153 -4.16 -15.02 4.76
N ARG A 154 -3.15 -15.75 5.24
CA ARG A 154 -3.34 -16.92 6.10
C ARG A 154 -2.85 -16.63 7.50
N THR A 155 -3.65 -17.02 8.49
CA THR A 155 -3.23 -17.01 9.90
C THR A 155 -2.32 -18.22 10.19
N PRO A 156 -1.62 -18.25 11.33
CA PRO A 156 -0.85 -19.42 11.75
C PRO A 156 -1.69 -20.71 11.88
N HIS A 157 -3.01 -20.58 12.07
CA HIS A 157 -3.95 -21.71 12.09
C HIS A 157 -4.44 -22.12 10.69
N HIS A 158 -3.78 -21.65 9.64
CA HIS A 158 -4.11 -21.91 8.23
C HIS A 158 -5.51 -21.42 7.80
N THR A 159 -6.15 -20.55 8.60
CA THR A 159 -7.40 -19.91 8.20
C THR A 159 -7.11 -18.83 7.16
N GLU A 160 -7.77 -18.94 6.02
CA GLU A 160 -7.69 -17.94 4.96
C GLU A 160 -8.67 -16.80 5.23
N ASN A 161 -8.17 -15.58 5.15
CA ASN A 161 -8.93 -14.36 5.35
C ASN A 161 -8.75 -13.45 4.14
N ARG A 162 -9.69 -12.54 3.92
CA ARG A 162 -9.66 -11.56 2.82
C ARG A 162 -10.12 -10.20 3.33
N GLY A 163 -9.53 -9.14 2.80
CA GLY A 163 -9.84 -7.78 3.20
C GLY A 163 -8.96 -6.75 2.50
N PRO A 164 -9.28 -5.45 2.68
CA PRO A 164 -8.56 -4.37 2.03
C PRO A 164 -7.18 -4.14 2.67
N LEU A 165 -6.13 -4.16 1.84
CA LEU A 165 -4.78 -3.76 2.26
C LEU A 165 -4.58 -2.25 2.18
N ALA A 166 -5.25 -1.60 1.23
CA ALA A 166 -5.24 -0.16 1.08
C ALA A 166 -6.56 0.34 0.51
N VAL A 167 -6.91 1.57 0.90
CA VAL A 167 -8.17 2.24 0.58
C VAL A 167 -7.89 3.68 0.20
N VAL A 168 -8.53 4.14 -0.88
CA VAL A 168 -8.55 5.54 -1.30
C VAL A 168 -9.83 6.20 -0.79
N CYS A 169 -9.67 7.31 -0.07
CA CYS A 169 -10.71 8.16 0.48
C CYS A 169 -10.52 9.60 0.01
N ASP A 170 -11.57 10.41 0.15
CA ASP A 170 -11.48 11.88 0.13
C ASP A 170 -10.58 12.41 1.26
#